data_AF-A0A5J4P679-F1
#
_entry.id   AF-A0A5J4P679-F1
#
_cell.length_a   1.000
_cell.length_b   1.000
_cell.length_c   1.000
_cell.angle_alpha   90.00
_cell.angle_beta   90.00
_cell.angle_gamma   90.00
#
_symmetry.space_group_name_H-M   'P 1'
#
loop_
_entity.id
_entity.type
_entity.pdbx_description
1 polymer ?
#
loop_
_entity_poly.entity_id
_entity_poly.type
_entity_poly.pdbx_seq_one_letter_code
_entity_poly.pdbx_strand_id
1 'polypeptide(L)'
;MPCLDYTDLLKLCWTVTLDMEQVYTLFRQMVFNVAICNRDDHAKNFSFQLKGNKWQLSPAYDVLPSMGFNGFHTTTINNQGQPSWDDVMAVASVVGLNLRRAKSICDEIIEKCKAKNMYMKK
;
A
#
# COMPACT_ATOMS: atom_id res chain seq x y z
N MET A 1 10.20 11.28 11.51
CA MET A 1 10.98 10.56 10.49
C MET A 1 10.23 9.26 10.20
N PRO A 2 9.80 9.01 8.95
CA PRO A 2 9.11 7.76 8.62
C PRO A 2 10.08 6.59 8.89
N CYS A 3 9.63 5.60 9.67
CA CYS A 3 10.45 4.46 10.10
C CYS A 3 10.10 3.15 9.37
N LEU A 4 9.23 3.23 8.35
CA LEU A 4 8.69 2.09 7.62
C LEU A 4 8.69 2.37 6.11
N ASP A 5 9.08 1.37 5.31
CA ASP A 5 8.89 1.35 3.85
C ASP A 5 7.91 0.23 3.48
N TYR A 6 7.08 0.47 2.47
CA TYR A 6 6.11 -0.50 1.99
C TYR A 6 6.75 -1.81 1.49
N THR A 7 8.00 -1.75 1.02
CA THR A 7 8.77 -2.95 0.66
C THR A 7 8.92 -3.88 1.86
N ASP A 8 9.27 -3.34 3.02
CA ASP A 8 9.44 -4.11 4.25
C ASP A 8 8.10 -4.60 4.78
N LEU A 9 7.08 -3.76 4.74
CA LEU A 9 5.73 -4.10 5.15
C LEU A 9 5.13 -5.24 4.31
N LEU A 10 5.35 -5.24 3.00
CA LEU A 10 4.88 -6.30 2.10
C LEU A 10 5.67 -7.61 2.30
N LYS A 11 6.99 -7.54 2.53
CA LYS A 11 7.80 -8.72 2.89
C LYS A 11 7.40 -9.29 4.25
N LEU A 12 7.09 -8.45 5.23
CA LEU A 12 6.56 -8.86 6.52
C LEU A 12 5.20 -9.57 6.35
N CYS A 13 4.31 -9.01 5.53
CA CYS A 13 3.02 -9.63 5.22
C CYS A 13 3.21 -11.04 4.66
N TRP A 14 4.12 -11.23 3.71
CA TRP A 14 4.46 -12.56 3.19
C TRP A 14 5.00 -13.47 4.30
N THR A 15 5.93 -12.98 5.12
CA THR A 15 6.58 -13.76 6.17
C THR A 15 5.59 -14.26 7.23
N VAL A 16 4.62 -13.41 7.61
CA VAL A 16 3.64 -13.72 8.65
C VAL A 16 2.51 -14.61 8.12
N THR A 17 2.03 -14.34 6.91
CA THR A 17 0.85 -15.03 6.36
C THR A 17 1.19 -16.24 5.50
N LEU A 18 2.40 -16.28 4.92
CA LEU A 18 2.84 -17.24 3.90
C LEU A 18 1.86 -17.34 2.71
N ASP A 19 1.16 -16.24 2.43
CA ASP A 19 0.09 -16.17 1.43
C ASP A 19 0.26 -14.93 0.54
N MET A 20 0.57 -15.16 -0.74
CA MET A 20 0.75 -14.08 -1.70
C MET A 20 -0.51 -13.26 -1.95
N GLU A 21 -1.71 -13.81 -1.74
CA GLU A 21 -2.95 -13.05 -1.88
C GLU A 21 -3.10 -11.98 -0.79
N GLN A 22 -2.55 -12.23 0.41
CA GLN A 22 -2.47 -11.22 1.47
C GLN A 22 -1.50 -10.10 1.08
N VAL A 23 -0.38 -10.43 0.43
CA VAL A 23 0.58 -9.45 -0.09
C VAL A 23 -0.07 -8.60 -1.19
N TYR A 24 -0.81 -9.21 -2.13
CA TYR A 24 -1.56 -8.47 -3.14
C TYR A 24 -2.67 -7.60 -2.54
N THR A 25 -3.27 -8.01 -1.43
CA THR A 25 -4.28 -7.21 -0.71
C THR A 25 -3.63 -5.98 -0.06
N LEU A 26 -2.48 -6.15 0.57
CA LEU A 26 -1.73 -5.03 1.14
C LEU A 26 -1.16 -4.09 0.06
N PHE A 27 -0.71 -4.64 -1.07
CA PHE A 27 -0.29 -3.85 -2.24
C PHE A 27 -1.45 -3.01 -2.79
N ARG A 28 -2.69 -3.56 -2.83
CA ARG A 28 -3.88 -2.77 -3.19
C ARG A 28 -4.12 -1.62 -2.22
N GLN A 29 -3.96 -1.86 -0.92
CA GLN A 29 -4.09 -0.79 0.09
C GLN A 29 -3.04 0.31 -0.10
N MET A 30 -1.78 -0.05 -0.40
CA MET A 30 -0.72 0.90 -0.76
C MET A 30 -1.10 1.76 -1.96
N VAL A 31 -1.50 1.12 -3.06
CA VAL A 31 -1.91 1.82 -4.30
C VAL A 31 -3.08 2.75 -4.03
N PHE A 32 -4.06 2.32 -3.23
CA PHE A 32 -5.20 3.15 -2.85
C PHE A 32 -4.77 4.36 -2.02
N ASN A 33 -3.91 4.18 -1.02
CA ASN A 33 -3.38 5.28 -0.22
C ASN A 33 -2.66 6.32 -1.08
N VAL A 34 -1.83 5.88 -2.04
CA VAL A 34 -1.18 6.79 -3.00
C VAL A 34 -2.21 7.50 -3.88
N ALA A 35 -3.22 6.79 -4.40
CA ALA A 35 -4.22 7.35 -5.31
C ALA A 35 -5.11 8.44 -4.68
N ILE A 36 -5.39 8.34 -3.38
CA ILE A 36 -6.23 9.31 -2.66
C ILE A 36 -5.42 10.32 -1.85
N CYS A 37 -4.08 10.32 -1.96
CA CYS A 37 -3.19 11.07 -1.09
C CYS A 37 -3.48 10.82 0.41
N ASN A 38 -3.67 9.57 0.83
CA ASN A 38 -3.62 9.21 2.24
C ASN A 38 -2.15 9.10 2.66
N ARG A 39 -1.62 10.17 3.25
CA ARG A 39 -0.22 10.25 3.70
C ARG A 39 -0.04 9.99 5.20
N ASP A 40 -1.12 9.69 5.92
CA ASP A 40 -1.09 9.31 7.35
C ASP A 40 -1.13 7.77 7.52
N ASP A 41 -0.55 7.07 6.56
CA ASP A 41 -0.49 5.62 6.45
C ASP A 41 0.60 5.01 7.33
N HIS A 42 0.65 5.38 8.60
CA HIS A 42 1.71 4.97 9.52
C HIS A 42 1.59 3.50 9.99
N ALA A 43 2.64 2.96 10.59
CA ALA A 43 2.73 1.54 10.99
C ALA A 43 1.54 1.00 11.81
N LYS A 44 0.87 1.84 12.62
CA LYS A 44 -0.31 1.44 13.42
C LYS A 44 -1.58 1.22 12.60
N ASN A 45 -1.58 1.53 11.30
CA ASN A 45 -2.73 1.39 10.39
C ASN A 45 -2.70 0.06 9.62
N PHE A 46 -1.74 -0.82 9.95
CA PHE A 46 -1.61 -2.15 9.39
C PHE A 46 -1.61 -3.18 10.51
N SER A 47 -2.54 -4.13 10.45
CA SER A 47 -2.68 -5.18 11.44
C SER A 47 -2.79 -6.55 10.78
N PHE A 48 -2.37 -7.56 11.53
CA PHE A 48 -2.54 -8.96 11.17
C PHE A 48 -3.43 -9.62 12.22
N GLN A 49 -4.36 -10.46 11.77
CA GLN A 49 -5.28 -11.18 12.62
C GLN A 49 -4.99 -12.68 12.54
N LEU A 50 -4.94 -13.34 13.69
CA LEU A 50 -4.92 -14.79 13.77
C LEU A 50 -6.36 -15.30 13.70
N LYS A 51 -6.73 -15.97 12.60
CA LYS A 51 -8.05 -16.60 12.43
C LYS A 51 -7.88 -18.11 12.40
N GLY A 52 -8.41 -18.78 13.43
CA GLY A 52 -8.08 -20.17 13.68
C GLY A 52 -6.58 -20.30 13.92
N ASN A 53 -5.88 -21.04 13.05
CA ASN A 53 -4.44 -21.22 13.12
C ASN A 53 -3.68 -20.59 11.93
N LYS A 54 -4.28 -19.57 11.30
CA LYS A 54 -3.70 -18.87 10.14
C LYS A 54 -3.67 -17.36 10.37
N TRP A 55 -2.52 -16.75 10.16
CA TRP A 55 -2.40 -15.30 10.11
C TRP A 55 -2.94 -14.75 8.79
N GLN A 56 -3.66 -13.65 8.86
CA GLN A 56 -4.24 -12.95 7.72
C GLN A 56 -4.05 -11.45 7.90
N LEU A 57 -3.95 -10.70 6.81
CA LEU A 57 -4.05 -9.24 6.88
C LEU A 57 -5.45 -8.87 7.39
N SER A 58 -5.55 -7.89 8.29
CA SER A 58 -6.85 -7.33 8.67
C SER A 58 -7.49 -6.62 7.48
N PRO A 59 -8.83 -6.43 7.45
CA PRO A 59 -9.43 -5.43 6.59
C PRO A 59 -8.73 -4.06 6.79
N ALA A 60 -8.64 -3.27 5.73
CA ALA A 60 -8.11 -1.91 5.83
C ALA A 60 -9.02 -1.03 6.69
N TYR A 61 -8.43 -0.15 7.49
CA TYR A 61 -9.12 0.80 8.35
C TYR A 61 -8.34 2.12 8.35
N ASP A 62 -8.98 3.18 8.85
CA ASP A 62 -8.42 4.53 8.91
C ASP A 62 -7.86 5.01 7.55
N VAL A 63 -8.70 4.90 6.53
CA VAL A 63 -8.35 5.21 5.15
C VAL A 63 -9.06 6.51 4.73
N LEU A 64 -8.38 7.62 4.96
CA LEU A 64 -8.86 8.95 4.61
C LEU A 64 -7.75 9.75 3.91
N PRO A 65 -8.08 10.64 2.96
CA PRO A 65 -7.09 11.56 2.43
C PRO A 65 -6.48 12.41 3.54
N SER A 66 -5.17 12.58 3.50
CA SER A 66 -4.43 13.36 4.50
C SER A 66 -3.17 13.95 3.88
N MET A 67 -2.88 15.21 4.18
CA MET A 67 -1.65 15.84 3.71
C MET A 67 -0.39 15.28 4.38
N GLY A 68 -0.54 14.49 5.45
CA GLY A 68 0.56 13.91 6.20
C GLY A 68 1.48 14.96 6.83
N PHE A 69 2.66 14.54 7.26
CA PHE A 69 3.65 15.44 7.84
C PHE A 69 4.47 16.11 6.74
N ASN A 70 4.38 17.44 6.60
CA ASN A 70 5.07 18.21 5.56
C ASN A 70 4.78 17.74 4.11
N GLY A 71 3.62 17.14 3.85
CA GLY A 71 3.28 16.67 2.51
C GLY A 71 3.90 15.32 2.13
N PHE A 72 4.45 14.56 3.09
CA PHE A 72 5.04 13.25 2.84
C PHE A 72 4.19 12.12 3.44
N HIS A 73 4.16 10.98 2.75
CA HIS A 73 3.68 9.72 3.31
C HIS A 73 4.47 9.35 4.57
N THR A 74 3.76 8.79 5.55
CA THR A 74 4.37 8.35 6.81
C THR A 74 4.98 6.95 6.67
N THR A 75 4.49 6.14 5.72
CA THR A 75 5.19 4.96 5.21
C THR A 75 5.77 5.28 3.84
N THR A 76 7.08 5.13 3.65
CA THR A 76 7.73 5.40 2.35
C THR A 76 7.42 4.32 1.31
N ILE A 77 7.46 4.68 0.03
CA ILE A 77 7.34 3.75 -1.10
C ILE A 77 8.64 3.88 -1.88
N ASN A 78 9.47 2.83 -1.92
CA ASN A 78 10.78 2.86 -2.57
C ASN A 78 11.68 4.00 -2.03
N ASN A 79 11.69 4.19 -0.70
CA ASN A 79 12.37 5.29 -0.01
C ASN A 79 11.87 6.71 -0.38
N GLN A 80 10.72 6.83 -1.05
CA GLN A 80 10.12 8.12 -1.40
C GLN A 80 8.94 8.45 -0.48
N GLY A 81 8.96 9.65 0.10
CA GLY A 81 7.79 10.20 0.81
C GLY A 81 6.74 10.84 -0.11
N GLN A 82 7.09 11.08 -1.38
CA GLN A 82 6.18 11.58 -2.43
C GLN A 82 6.27 10.71 -3.69
N PRO A 83 5.87 9.43 -3.60
CA PRO A 83 6.23 8.42 -4.59
C PRO A 83 5.55 8.61 -5.95
N SER A 84 6.27 8.35 -7.02
CA SER A 84 5.73 8.21 -8.36
C SER A 84 5.05 6.84 -8.56
N TRP A 85 4.36 6.65 -9.68
CA TRP A 85 3.86 5.33 -10.05
C TRP A 85 4.99 4.34 -10.42
N ASP A 86 6.14 4.85 -10.84
CA ASP A 86 7.33 4.03 -11.07
C ASP A 86 7.89 3.48 -9.76
N ASP A 87 7.84 4.27 -8.68
CA ASP A 87 8.21 3.81 -7.33
C ASP A 87 7.30 2.68 -6.83
N VAL A 88 5.98 2.81 -7.06
CA VAL A 88 5.00 1.75 -6.76
C VAL A 88 5.33 0.46 -7.50
N MET A 89 5.69 0.56 -8.79
CA MET A 89 6.08 -0.60 -9.59
C MET A 89 7.44 -1.17 -9.20
N ALA A 90 8.39 -0.34 -8.76
CA ALA A 90 9.66 -0.77 -8.21
C ALA A 90 9.46 -1.62 -6.95
N VAL A 91 8.60 -1.18 -6.02
CA VAL A 91 8.20 -1.98 -4.84
C VAL A 91 7.61 -3.32 -5.25
N ALA A 92 6.69 -3.33 -6.23
CA ALA A 92 6.09 -4.58 -6.74
C ALA A 92 7.16 -5.55 -7.26
N SER A 93 8.16 -5.05 -7.99
CA SER A 93 9.26 -5.86 -8.50
C SER A 93 10.16 -6.40 -7.38
N VAL A 94 10.53 -5.58 -6.40
CA VAL A 94 11.41 -5.97 -5.29
C VAL A 94 10.76 -7.01 -4.38
N VAL A 95 9.45 -6.93 -4.18
CA VAL A 95 8.65 -7.89 -3.39
C VAL A 95 8.41 -9.20 -4.16
N GLY A 96 8.66 -9.24 -5.48
CA GLY A 96 8.45 -10.41 -6.31
C GLY A 96 7.00 -10.60 -6.77
N LEU A 97 6.22 -9.52 -6.85
CA LEU A 97 4.87 -9.57 -7.42
C LEU A 97 4.92 -9.80 -8.93
N ASN A 98 3.89 -10.45 -9.46
CA ASN A 98 3.70 -10.53 -10.91
C ASN A 98 3.41 -9.11 -11.44
N LEU A 99 4.34 -8.56 -12.22
CA LEU A 99 4.28 -7.17 -12.67
C LEU A 99 3.05 -6.85 -13.54
N ARG A 100 2.56 -7.82 -14.32
CA ARG A 100 1.33 -7.65 -15.11
C ARG A 100 0.11 -7.49 -14.20
N ARG A 101 0.02 -8.31 -13.14
CA ARG A 101 -1.04 -8.21 -12.15
C ARG A 101 -0.92 -6.94 -11.30
N ALA A 102 0.29 -6.58 -10.88
CA ALA A 102 0.55 -5.34 -10.14
C ALA A 102 0.13 -4.10 -10.95
N LYS A 103 0.48 -4.06 -12.24
CA LYS A 103 0.05 -3.00 -13.16
C LYS A 103 -1.48 -2.95 -13.28
N SER A 104 -2.13 -4.10 -13.51
CA SER A 104 -3.59 -4.17 -13.59
C SER A 104 -4.28 -3.67 -12.32
N ILE A 105 -3.71 -3.93 -11.15
CA ILE A 105 -4.21 -3.42 -9.86
C ILE A 105 -4.09 -1.90 -9.80
N CYS A 106 -2.95 -1.33 -10.22
CA CYS A 106 -2.74 0.11 -10.26
C CYS A 106 -3.77 0.78 -11.17
N ASP A 107 -3.92 0.28 -12.39
CA ASP A 107 -4.86 0.80 -13.39
C ASP A 107 -6.30 0.76 -12.83
N GLU A 108 -6.74 -0.40 -12.31
CA GLU A 108 -8.07 -0.60 -11.73
C GLU A 108 -8.37 0.40 -10.59
N ILE A 109 -7.44 0.56 -9.65
CA ILE A 109 -7.64 1.44 -8.49
C ILE A 109 -7.67 2.90 -8.93
N ILE A 110 -6.77 3.31 -9.82
CA ILE A 110 -6.73 4.68 -10.34
C ILE A 110 -8.03 5.02 -11.06
N GLU A 111 -8.51 4.13 -11.93
CA GLU A 111 -9.79 4.32 -12.63
C GLU A 111 -10.96 4.44 -11.67
N LYS A 112 -11.06 3.54 -10.67
CA LYS A 112 -12.13 3.59 -9.66
C LYS A 112 -12.08 4.86 -8.82
N CYS A 113 -10.89 5.31 -8.42
CA CYS A 113 -10.73 6.54 -7.66
C CYS A 113 -11.12 7.77 -8.48
N LYS A 114 -10.78 7.81 -9.77
CA LYS A 114 -11.20 8.89 -10.69
C LYS A 114 -12.72 8.89 -10.86
N ALA A 115 -13.33 7.74 -11.11
CA ALA A 115 -14.78 7.62 -11.29
C ALA A 115 -15.59 8.05 -10.05
N LYS A 116 -15.00 7.95 -8.85
CA LYS A 116 -15.60 8.37 -7.58
C LYS A 116 -15.18 9.77 -7.11
N ASN A 117 -14.42 10.53 -7.92
CA ASN A 117 -13.85 11.84 -7.53
C ASN A 117 -12.99 11.79 -6.25
N MET A 118 -12.37 10.64 -5.96
CA MET A 118 -11.47 10.45 -4.83
C MET A 118 -10.00 10.59 -5.23
N TYR A 119 -9.71 10.52 -6.53
CA TYR A 119 -8.35 10.63 -7.04
C TYR A 119 -7.80 12.04 -6.82
N MET A 120 -6.71 12.14 -6.06
CA MET A 120 -6.06 13.41 -5.81
C MET A 120 -4.85 13.57 -6.73
N LYS A 121 -4.86 14.64 -7.53
CA LYS A 121 -3.65 15.04 -8.27
C LYS A 121 -2.64 15.58 -7.25
N LYS A 122 -1.39 15.15 -7.41
CA LYS A 122 -0.26 15.73 -6.68
C LYS A 122 -0.14 17.22 -6.95
#